data_AF-A0A5Y0SZ51-F1
#
_entry.id   AF-A0A5Y0SZ51-F1
#
_cell.length_a   1.000
_cell.length_b   1.000
_cell.length_c   1.000
_cell.angle_alpha   90.00
_cell.angle_beta   90.00
_cell.angle_gamma   90.00
#
_symmetry.space_group_name_H-M   'P 1'
#
loop_
_entity.id
_entity.type
_entity.pdbx_description
1 polymer ?
#
loop_
_entity_poly.entity_id
_entity_poly.type
_entity_poly.pdbx_seq_one_letter_code
_entity_poly.pdbx_strand_id
1 'polypeptide(L)'
;MSNIDKQALRQKAVKAGGEEWQSRKMPGHAGEYTVIVKGSLEKHPGWTTCRPVADEVIDKKTMDFIAAANPATMLALLDELDSANGYASAYEAEKWHYHGLADSEGERADRAEKQVEELTMWIKRLARSLKKTKPDRKLHIDAMDYLSSKGLISVEDVLR
;
A
#
# COMPACT_ATOMS: atom_id res chain seq x y z
N MET A 1 11.75 -17.16 -2.04
CA MET A 1 10.69 -17.08 -1.01
C MET A 1 10.46 -18.48 -0.47
N SER A 2 10.43 -18.66 0.84
CA SER A 2 10.15 -19.96 1.46
C SER A 2 8.77 -20.45 1.01
N ASN A 3 8.69 -21.67 0.47
CA ASN A 3 7.45 -22.29 0.00
C ASN A 3 6.64 -22.86 1.18
N ILE A 4 6.49 -22.06 2.23
CA ILE A 4 5.73 -22.44 3.42
C ILE A 4 4.26 -22.19 3.11
N ASP A 5 3.49 -23.27 3.10
CA ASP A 5 2.04 -23.19 3.00
C ASP A 5 1.46 -22.64 4.31
N LYS A 6 1.23 -21.33 4.33
CA LYS A 6 0.66 -20.59 5.46
C LYS A 6 -0.72 -21.11 5.86
N GLN A 7 -1.52 -21.55 4.89
CA GLN A 7 -2.86 -22.05 5.15
C GLN A 7 -2.81 -23.43 5.81
N ALA A 8 -1.88 -24.29 5.37
CA ALA A 8 -1.62 -25.56 6.04
C ALA A 8 -1.11 -25.35 7.48
N LEU A 9 -0.26 -24.34 7.72
CA LEU A 9 0.17 -23.97 9.07
C LEU A 9 -0.99 -23.47 9.94
N ARG A 10 -1.86 -22.61 9.40
CA ARG A 10 -3.05 -22.11 10.09
C ARG A 10 -3.99 -23.25 10.48
N GLN A 11 -4.25 -24.18 9.55
CA GLN A 11 -5.07 -25.36 9.84
C GLN A 11 -4.47 -26.25 10.92
N LYS A 12 -3.14 -26.44 10.93
CA LYS A 12 -2.45 -27.20 11.98
C LYS A 12 -2.56 -26.51 13.34
N ALA A 13 -2.39 -25.19 13.39
CA ALA A 13 -2.52 -24.43 14.63
C ALA A 13 -3.97 -24.46 15.18
N VAL A 14 -4.97 -24.32 14.31
CA VAL A 14 -6.39 -24.46 14.70
C VAL A 14 -6.69 -25.89 15.18
N LYS A 15 -6.18 -26.92 14.49
CA LYS A 15 -6.34 -28.33 14.91
C LYS A 15 -5.67 -28.63 16.24
N ALA A 16 -4.57 -27.95 16.56
CA ALA A 16 -3.91 -28.02 17.85
C ALA A 16 -4.66 -27.26 18.97
N GLY A 17 -5.88 -26.76 18.69
CA GLY A 17 -6.78 -26.12 19.64
C GLY A 17 -6.67 -24.60 19.68
N GLY A 18 -5.64 -23.99 19.07
CA GLY A 18 -5.37 -22.56 19.22
C GLY A 18 -5.09 -22.13 20.67
N GLU A 19 -4.84 -23.10 21.55
CA GLU A 19 -4.66 -22.86 22.98
C GLU A 19 -3.27 -22.28 23.25
N GLU A 20 -3.19 -21.39 24.23
CA GLU A 20 -1.92 -20.87 24.71
C GLU A 20 -1.23 -21.93 25.57
N TRP A 21 0.06 -22.14 25.35
CA TRP A 21 0.85 -23.13 26.08
C TRP A 21 1.79 -22.44 27.05
N GLN A 22 2.09 -23.10 28.18
CA GLN A 22 2.99 -22.57 29.20
C GLN A 22 4.05 -23.58 29.62
N SER A 23 5.25 -23.05 29.88
CA SER A 23 6.39 -23.77 30.42
C SER A 23 6.15 -24.18 31.87
N ARG A 24 6.48 -25.43 32.23
CA ARG A 24 6.36 -25.88 33.62
C ARG A 24 7.46 -26.84 34.04
N LYS A 25 7.98 -26.59 35.24
CA LYS A 25 8.80 -27.56 35.98
C LYS A 25 7.90 -28.37 36.91
N MET A 26 7.93 -29.69 36.80
CA MET A 26 7.12 -30.59 37.62
C MET A 26 7.73 -30.76 39.02
N PRO A 27 6.88 -30.89 40.07
CA PRO A 27 7.35 -31.17 41.43
C PRO A 27 7.76 -32.65 41.53
N GLY A 28 9.06 -32.95 41.40
CA GLY A 28 9.65 -34.28 41.52
C GLY A 28 11.18 -34.25 41.67
N HIS A 29 11.78 -35.38 42.09
CA HIS A 29 13.22 -35.48 42.43
C HIS A 29 14.18 -35.16 41.28
N ALA A 30 13.72 -35.20 40.02
CA ALA A 30 14.55 -35.03 38.83
C ALA A 30 14.17 -33.80 37.97
N GLY A 31 13.57 -32.75 38.54
CA GLY A 31 13.45 -31.45 37.86
C GLY A 31 12.84 -31.47 36.46
N GLU A 32 11.94 -32.42 36.20
CA GLU A 32 11.36 -32.72 34.90
C GLU A 32 10.61 -31.50 34.35
N TYR A 33 10.85 -31.20 33.07
CA TYR A 33 10.22 -30.08 32.38
C TYR A 33 9.17 -30.58 31.40
N THR A 34 8.05 -29.88 31.33
CA THR A 34 6.94 -30.19 30.43
C THR A 34 6.26 -28.91 29.96
N VAL A 35 5.55 -29.00 28.84
CA VAL A 35 4.65 -27.95 28.36
C VAL A 35 3.24 -28.37 28.68
N ILE A 36 2.46 -27.47 29.27
CA ILE A 36 1.05 -27.71 29.57
C ILE A 36 0.18 -26.65 28.90
N VAL A 37 -1.07 -27.00 28.66
CA VAL A 37 -2.08 -26.01 28.25
C VAL A 37 -2.22 -24.96 29.36
N LYS A 38 -2.15 -23.69 29.01
CA LYS A 38 -2.26 -22.58 29.97
C LYS A 38 -3.63 -22.63 30.65
N GLY A 39 -3.64 -22.52 31.98
CA GLY A 39 -4.86 -22.60 32.79
C GLY A 39 -5.38 -24.02 33.05
N SER A 40 -4.81 -25.08 32.45
CA SER A 40 -5.21 -26.48 32.73
C SER A 40 -4.77 -27.02 34.09
N LEU A 41 -4.13 -26.18 34.91
CA LEU A 41 -3.51 -26.59 36.16
C LEU A 41 -4.52 -26.62 37.31
N GLU A 42 -4.79 -27.80 37.83
CA GLU A 42 -5.69 -28.01 38.97
C GLU A 42 -4.90 -28.54 40.17
N LYS A 43 -4.99 -27.83 41.30
CA LYS A 43 -4.30 -28.20 42.54
C LYS A 43 -5.27 -28.89 43.48
N HIS A 44 -4.92 -30.09 43.92
CA HIS A 44 -5.67 -30.85 44.92
C HIS A 44 -4.83 -31.02 46.19
N PRO A 45 -5.44 -31.37 47.34
CA PRO A 45 -4.68 -31.72 48.54
C PRO A 45 -3.79 -32.94 48.27
N GLY A 46 -2.48 -32.72 48.18
CA GLY A 46 -1.47 -33.78 48.04
C GLY A 46 -1.10 -34.16 46.59
N TRP A 47 -1.80 -33.65 45.57
CA TRP A 47 -1.45 -33.91 44.17
C TRP A 47 -1.93 -32.79 43.24
N THR A 48 -1.52 -32.83 41.98
CA THR A 48 -1.81 -31.77 41.01
C THR A 48 -2.02 -32.37 39.64
N THR A 49 -3.06 -31.94 38.95
CA THR A 49 -3.37 -32.31 37.56
C THR A 49 -3.03 -31.18 36.62
N CYS A 50 -2.66 -31.55 35.39
CA CYS A 50 -2.55 -30.64 34.26
C CYS A 50 -2.76 -31.42 32.97
N ARG A 51 -3.06 -30.72 31.87
CA ARG A 51 -3.09 -31.32 30.54
C ARG A 51 -1.72 -31.13 29.87
N PRO A 52 -0.89 -32.18 29.78
CA PRO A 52 0.41 -32.09 29.10
C PRO A 52 0.22 -31.98 27.59
N VAL A 53 1.13 -31.26 26.94
CA VAL A 53 1.21 -31.13 25.47
C VAL A 53 2.12 -32.21 24.87
N ALA A 54 3.06 -32.73 25.66
CA ALA A 54 3.94 -33.82 25.29
C ALA A 54 4.01 -34.85 26.44
N ASP A 55 3.98 -36.13 26.09
CA ASP A 55 4.05 -37.25 27.05
C ASP A 55 5.48 -37.49 27.59
N GLU A 56 6.50 -36.94 26.91
CA GLU A 56 7.91 -37.09 27.30
C GLU A 56 8.42 -35.90 28.13
N VAL A 57 9.33 -36.21 29.05
CA VAL A 57 10.14 -35.19 29.73
C VAL A 57 11.10 -34.58 28.72
N ILE A 58 11.01 -33.26 28.56
CA ILE A 58 11.85 -32.50 27.62
C ILE A 58 12.91 -31.68 28.35
N ASP A 59 13.95 -31.25 27.66
CA ASP A 59 14.91 -30.32 28.24
C ASP A 59 14.30 -28.91 28.36
N LYS A 60 14.88 -28.08 29.25
CA LYS A 60 14.38 -26.73 29.52
C LYS A 60 14.31 -25.85 28.27
N LYS A 61 15.29 -25.93 27.36
CA LYS A 61 15.35 -25.04 26.18
C LYS A 61 14.27 -25.41 25.18
N THR A 62 14.09 -26.71 24.91
CA THR A 62 13.02 -27.21 24.04
C THR A 62 11.65 -26.86 24.61
N MET A 63 11.49 -26.97 25.93
CA MET A 63 10.27 -26.62 26.64
C MET A 63 9.90 -25.13 26.50
N ASP A 64 10.87 -24.24 26.75
CA ASP A 64 10.68 -22.80 26.59
C ASP A 64 10.35 -22.44 25.13
N PHE A 65 11.01 -23.09 24.15
CA PHE A 65 10.74 -22.87 22.74
C PHE A 65 9.33 -23.31 22.33
N ILE A 66 8.90 -24.52 22.71
CA ILE A 66 7.56 -25.04 22.37
C ILE A 66 6.47 -24.18 23.01
N ALA A 67 6.66 -23.73 24.25
CA ALA A 67 5.72 -22.83 24.91
C ALA A 67 5.59 -21.48 24.18
N ALA A 68 6.69 -20.93 23.68
CA ALA A 68 6.69 -19.70 22.90
C ALA A 68 6.09 -19.89 21.49
N ALA A 69 6.46 -20.97 20.79
CA ALA A 69 6.03 -21.32 19.44
C ALA A 69 4.68 -22.07 19.42
N ASN A 70 3.79 -21.73 20.34
CA ASN A 70 2.51 -22.40 20.49
C ASN A 70 1.51 -22.01 19.37
N PRO A 71 0.39 -22.75 19.23
CA PRO A 71 -0.61 -22.49 18.20
C PRO A 71 -1.19 -21.07 18.23
N ALA A 72 -1.42 -20.50 19.41
CA ALA A 72 -1.94 -19.14 19.54
C ALA A 72 -0.96 -18.09 19.00
N THR A 73 0.33 -18.20 19.36
CA THR A 73 1.39 -17.33 18.84
C THR A 73 1.52 -17.46 17.32
N MET A 74 1.45 -18.69 16.78
CA MET A 74 1.52 -18.93 15.34
C MET A 74 0.35 -18.29 14.59
N LEU A 75 -0.88 -18.37 15.13
CA LEU A 75 -2.04 -17.71 14.55
C LEU A 75 -1.90 -16.19 14.56
N ALA A 76 -1.46 -15.62 15.69
CA ALA A 76 -1.24 -14.18 15.80
C ALA A 76 -0.19 -13.67 14.80
N LEU A 77 0.93 -14.40 14.63
CA LEU A 77 1.96 -14.06 13.64
C LEU A 77 1.46 -14.17 12.20
N LEU A 78 0.60 -15.14 11.89
CA LEU A 78 -0.01 -15.27 10.58
C LEU A 78 -0.99 -14.13 10.30
N ASP A 79 -1.81 -13.75 11.28
CA ASP A 79 -2.75 -12.63 11.16
C ASP A 79 -2.00 -11.29 10.99
N GLU A 80 -0.91 -11.07 11.74
CA GLU A 80 -0.04 -9.90 11.57
C GLU A 80 0.59 -9.87 10.16
N LEU A 81 1.10 -11.01 9.68
CA LEU A 81 1.69 -11.12 8.36
C LEU A 81 0.68 -10.86 7.24
N ASP A 82 -0.54 -11.38 7.36
CA ASP A 82 -1.61 -11.14 6.39
C ASP A 82 -2.03 -9.66 6.39
N SER A 83 -2.12 -9.02 7.56
CA SER A 83 -2.40 -7.59 7.65
C SER A 83 -1.30 -6.73 7.01
N ALA A 84 -0.02 -7.04 7.26
CA ALA A 84 1.11 -6.34 6.67
C ALA A 84 1.14 -6.48 5.14
N ASN A 85 0.85 -7.67 4.62
CA ASN A 85 0.70 -7.88 3.17
C ASN A 85 -0.49 -7.10 2.60
N GLY A 86 -1.60 -7.01 3.34
CA GLY A 86 -2.75 -6.18 2.99
C GLY A 86 -2.39 -4.70 2.84
N TYR A 87 -1.64 -4.15 3.81
CA TYR A 87 -1.15 -2.76 3.74
C TYR A 87 -0.22 -2.53 2.55
N ALA A 88 0.72 -3.43 2.30
CA ALA A 88 1.62 -3.34 1.15
C ALA A 88 0.83 -3.32 -0.17
N SER A 89 -0.16 -4.20 -0.31
CA SER A 89 -1.02 -4.27 -1.49
C SER A 89 -1.86 -3.01 -1.68
N ALA A 90 -2.45 -2.47 -0.60
CA ALA A 90 -3.24 -1.25 -0.65
C ALA A 90 -2.37 -0.03 -1.01
N TYR A 91 -1.19 0.09 -0.41
CA TYR A 91 -0.24 1.15 -0.70
C TYR A 91 0.23 1.12 -2.17
N GLU A 92 0.55 -0.08 -2.69
CA GLU A 92 0.89 -0.23 -4.10
C GLU A 92 -0.29 0.15 -5.01
N ALA A 93 -1.52 -0.26 -4.69
CA ALA A 93 -2.70 0.09 -5.46
C ALA A 93 -2.95 1.61 -5.50
N GLU A 94 -2.83 2.30 -4.36
CA GLU A 94 -2.94 3.76 -4.30
C GLU A 94 -1.83 4.45 -5.10
N LYS A 95 -0.59 3.98 -4.96
CA LYS A 95 0.55 4.51 -5.73
C LYS A 95 0.31 4.40 -7.23
N TRP A 96 -0.17 3.26 -7.71
CA TRP A 96 -0.52 3.06 -9.12
C TRP A 96 -1.68 3.95 -9.56
N HIS A 97 -2.66 4.20 -8.68
CA HIS A 97 -3.76 5.11 -8.96
C HIS A 97 -3.28 6.55 -9.18
N TYR A 98 -2.43 7.07 -8.29
CA TYR A 98 -1.85 8.41 -8.43
C TYR A 98 -0.97 8.53 -9.68
N HIS A 99 -0.20 7.48 -10.02
CA HIS A 99 0.59 7.46 -11.24
C HIS A 99 -0.29 7.59 -12.48
N GLY A 100 -1.39 6.82 -12.55
CA GLY A 100 -2.33 6.89 -13.67
C GLY A 100 -3.03 8.26 -13.79
N LEU A 101 -3.34 8.91 -12.67
CA LEU A 101 -3.88 10.28 -12.69
C LEU A 101 -2.87 11.29 -13.21
N ALA A 102 -1.62 11.22 -12.75
CA ALA A 102 -0.55 12.11 -13.19
C ALA A 102 -0.28 11.96 -14.70
N ASP A 103 -0.23 10.72 -15.21
CA ASP A 103 -0.07 10.46 -16.65
C ASP A 103 -1.24 11.05 -17.45
N SER A 104 -2.48 10.83 -16.97
CA SER A 104 -3.69 11.36 -17.61
C SER A 104 -3.74 12.89 -17.63
N GLU A 105 -3.29 13.54 -16.56
CA GLU A 105 -3.18 14.99 -16.47
C GLU A 105 -2.08 15.54 -17.38
N GLY A 106 -0.92 14.87 -17.44
CA GLY A 106 0.16 15.19 -18.36
C GLY A 106 -0.31 15.14 -19.82
N GLU A 107 -0.97 14.05 -20.22
CA GLU A 107 -1.52 13.95 -21.57
C GLU A 107 -2.58 15.03 -21.87
N ARG A 108 -3.39 15.40 -20.87
CA ARG A 108 -4.37 16.48 -21.03
C ARG A 108 -3.69 17.83 -21.20
N ALA A 109 -2.63 18.10 -20.45
CA ALA A 109 -1.83 19.30 -20.59
C ALA A 109 -1.18 19.36 -21.98
N ASP A 110 -0.53 18.29 -22.43
CA ASP A 110 0.08 18.20 -23.77
C ASP A 110 -0.93 18.47 -24.90
N ARG A 111 -2.15 17.94 -24.78
CA ARG A 111 -3.23 18.22 -25.74
C ARG A 111 -3.66 19.68 -25.72
N ALA A 112 -3.78 20.28 -24.53
CA ALA A 112 -4.14 21.68 -24.38
C ALA A 112 -3.03 22.60 -24.94
N GLU A 113 -1.76 22.29 -24.69
CA GLU A 113 -0.61 23.01 -25.23
C GLU A 113 -0.61 23.00 -26.76
N LYS A 114 -0.80 21.83 -27.38
CA LYS A 114 -0.94 21.71 -28.85
C LYS A 114 -2.08 22.55 -29.40
N GLN A 115 -3.25 22.54 -28.75
CA GLN A 115 -4.38 23.38 -29.15
C GLN A 115 -4.06 24.87 -29.06
N VAL A 116 -3.35 25.29 -28.00
CA VAL A 116 -2.91 26.68 -27.83
C VAL A 116 -1.91 27.07 -28.92
N GLU A 117 -0.96 26.21 -29.26
CA GLU A 117 0.00 26.44 -30.35
C GLU A 117 -0.69 26.58 -31.70
N GLU A 118 -1.63 25.69 -32.02
CA GLU A 118 -2.44 25.75 -33.24
C GLU A 118 -3.24 27.05 -33.31
N LEU A 119 -3.99 27.38 -32.27
CA LEU A 119 -4.77 28.63 -32.20
C LEU A 119 -3.86 29.85 -32.34
N THR A 120 -2.68 29.83 -31.72
CA THR A 120 -1.68 30.90 -31.84
C THR A 120 -1.22 31.05 -33.30
N MET A 121 -0.99 29.95 -34.01
CA MET A 121 -0.67 29.99 -35.43
C MET A 121 -1.81 30.55 -36.28
N TRP A 122 -3.06 30.16 -36.01
CA TRP A 122 -4.24 30.68 -36.71
C TRP A 122 -4.43 32.17 -36.47
N ILE A 123 -4.25 32.65 -35.25
CA ILE A 123 -4.30 34.08 -34.90
C ILE A 123 -3.22 34.86 -35.66
N LYS A 124 -1.97 34.38 -35.65
CA LYS A 124 -0.87 35.01 -36.41
C LYS A 124 -1.15 35.03 -37.91
N ARG A 125 -1.80 34.00 -38.45
CA ARG A 125 -2.20 33.94 -39.87
C ARG A 125 -3.34 34.92 -40.16
N LEU A 126 -4.33 35.03 -39.28
CA LEU A 126 -5.43 36.00 -39.37
C LEU A 126 -4.90 37.43 -39.35
N ALA A 127 -4.02 37.77 -38.41
CA ALA A 127 -3.40 39.09 -38.31
C ALA A 127 -2.66 39.47 -39.60
N ARG A 128 -1.85 38.56 -40.15
CA ARG A 128 -1.17 38.77 -41.45
C ARG A 128 -2.15 38.95 -42.61
N SER A 129 -3.28 38.25 -42.59
CA SER A 129 -4.32 38.40 -43.62
C SER A 129 -5.02 39.74 -43.50
N LEU A 130 -5.35 40.19 -42.28
CA LEU A 130 -5.94 41.49 -42.02
C LEU A 130 -5.00 42.61 -42.49
N LYS A 131 -3.69 42.53 -42.22
CA LYS A 131 -2.70 43.51 -42.70
C LYS A 131 -2.67 43.67 -44.22
N LYS A 132 -2.99 42.62 -44.98
CA LYS A 132 -3.08 42.68 -46.46
C LYS A 132 -4.37 43.36 -46.96
N THR A 133 -5.39 43.49 -46.11
CA THR A 133 -6.61 44.22 -46.46
C THR A 133 -6.38 45.73 -46.32
N LYS A 134 -7.20 46.56 -46.98
CA LYS A 134 -7.02 48.02 -46.99
C LYS A 134 -6.94 48.56 -45.55
N PRO A 135 -5.80 49.18 -45.14
CA PRO A 135 -5.54 49.55 -43.75
C PRO A 135 -6.50 50.63 -43.22
N ASP A 136 -7.09 51.39 -44.12
CA ASP A 136 -8.01 52.50 -43.87
C ASP A 136 -9.45 52.05 -43.52
N ARG A 137 -9.73 50.74 -43.52
CA ARG A 137 -11.02 50.23 -43.04
C ARG A 137 -11.04 50.23 -41.52
N LYS A 138 -12.05 50.88 -40.93
CA LYS A 138 -12.30 50.88 -39.47
C LYS A 138 -12.22 49.49 -38.84
N LEU A 139 -12.78 48.47 -39.52
CA LEU A 139 -12.73 47.08 -39.09
C LEU A 139 -11.30 46.52 -38.95
N HIS A 140 -10.37 46.93 -39.82
CA HIS A 140 -8.97 46.52 -39.76
C HIS A 140 -8.29 47.09 -38.52
N ILE A 141 -8.46 48.39 -38.27
CA ILE A 141 -7.89 49.08 -37.11
C ILE A 141 -8.46 48.50 -35.81
N ASP A 142 -9.78 48.38 -35.71
CA ASP A 142 -10.46 47.84 -34.52
C ASP A 142 -10.03 46.38 -34.22
N ALA A 143 -9.83 45.56 -35.25
CA ALA A 143 -9.39 44.18 -35.09
C ALA A 143 -7.92 44.07 -34.66
N MET A 144 -7.03 44.91 -35.21
CA MET A 144 -5.60 44.91 -34.83
C MET A 144 -5.40 45.44 -33.41
N ASP A 145 -6.12 46.49 -33.01
CA ASP A 145 -6.10 47.03 -31.64
C ASP A 145 -6.61 45.99 -30.63
N TYR A 146 -7.66 45.22 -30.98
CA TYR A 146 -8.15 44.14 -30.14
C TYR A 146 -7.10 43.03 -29.94
N LEU A 147 -6.47 42.56 -31.02
CA LEU A 147 -5.46 41.50 -30.92
C LEU A 147 -4.24 41.93 -30.10
N SER A 148 -3.81 43.18 -30.25
CA SER A 148 -2.69 43.74 -29.49
C SER A 148 -3.03 43.97 -28.01
N SER A 149 -4.20 44.57 -27.71
CA SER A 149 -4.64 44.79 -26.32
C SER A 149 -4.87 43.51 -25.52
N LYS A 150 -5.17 42.39 -26.21
CA LYS A 150 -5.29 41.06 -25.61
C LYS A 150 -3.97 40.28 -25.56
N GLY A 151 -2.86 40.85 -26.04
CA GLY A 151 -1.55 40.19 -26.06
C GLY A 151 -1.49 38.97 -27.00
N LEU A 152 -2.42 38.85 -27.94
CA LEU A 152 -2.52 37.71 -28.87
C LEU A 152 -1.53 37.82 -30.04
N ILE A 153 -1.00 39.02 -30.27
CA ILE A 153 0.08 39.33 -31.22
C ILE A 153 1.11 40.24 -30.54
N SER A 154 2.38 40.09 -30.86
CA SER A 154 3.43 40.97 -30.33
C SER A 154 3.48 42.31 -31.09
N VAL A 155 4.13 43.31 -30.50
CA VAL A 155 4.38 44.60 -31.18
C VAL A 155 5.21 44.38 -32.45
N GLU A 156 6.17 43.44 -32.45
CA GLU A 156 6.89 43.02 -33.66
C GLU A 156 5.97 42.45 -34.75
N ASP A 157 4.96 41.66 -34.38
CA ASP A 157 4.00 41.08 -35.33
C ASP A 157 3.09 42.14 -35.97
N VAL A 158 2.93 43.30 -35.31
CA VAL A 158 2.20 44.46 -35.83
C VAL A 158 3.08 45.28 -36.78
N LEU A 159 4.36 45.45 -36.45
CA LEU A 159 5.28 46.35 -37.14
C LEU A 159 5.98 45.73 -38.37
N ARG A 160 6.27 44.41 -38.40
CA ARG A 160 6.84 43.70 -39.56
C ARG A 160 5.78 43.27 -40.56
#